data_AF-A0A1M7DPB0-F1
#
_entry.id   AF-A0A1M7DPB0-F1
#
_cell.length_a   1.000
_cell.length_b   1.000
_cell.length_c   1.000
_cell.angle_alpha   90.00
_cell.angle_beta   90.00
_cell.angle_gamma   90.00
#
_symmetry.space_group_name_H-M   'P 1'
#
loop_
_entity.id
_entity.type
_entity.pdbx_description
1 polymer ?
#
loop_
_entity_poly.entity_id
_entity_poly.type
_entity_poly.pdbx_seq_one_letter_code
_entity_poly.pdbx_strand_id
1 'polypeptide(L)'
;MLGLTVRTGLATRAVSLTSLAVVNVDTTVQDKAIAFPTDARLYHKARSALVRMAKGMGIELRQSYRRLSKVALAKHGRYAHARQMQ
;
A
#
# COMPACT_ATOMS: atom_id res chain seq x y z
N MET A 1 30.36 4.74 -0.88
CA MET A 1 30.05 4.88 0.56
C MET A 1 29.99 3.53 1.26
N LEU A 2 29.07 2.62 0.92
CA LEU A 2 28.93 1.32 1.59
C LEU A 2 30.23 0.48 1.64
N GLY A 3 30.97 0.39 0.53
CA GLY A 3 32.24 -0.35 0.49
C GLY A 3 33.33 0.22 1.41
N LEU A 4 33.32 1.52 1.68
CA LEU A 4 34.25 2.15 2.62
C LEU A 4 33.88 1.74 4.05
N THR A 5 32.59 1.77 4.40
CA THR A 5 32.06 1.38 5.72
C THR A 5 32.33 -0.07 6.07
N VAL A 6 32.17 -0.99 5.10
CA VAL A 6 32.49 -2.42 5.30
C VAL A 6 33.98 -2.61 5.56
N ARG A 7 34.84 -1.95 4.77
CA ARG A 7 36.30 -2.03 4.95
C ARG A 7 36.74 -1.45 6.28
N THR A 8 36.16 -0.33 6.71
CA THR A 8 36.46 0.25 8.02
C THR A 8 35.99 -0.67 9.15
N GLY A 9 34.81 -1.27 9.05
CA GLY A 9 34.29 -2.20 10.06
C GLY A 9 35.10 -3.48 10.21
N LEU A 10 35.68 -3.98 9.12
CA LEU A 10 36.62 -5.09 9.14
C LEU A 10 37.98 -4.67 9.76
N ALA A 11 38.49 -3.49 9.39
CA ALA A 11 39.76 -2.98 9.89
C ALA A 11 39.72 -2.68 11.40
N THR A 12 38.61 -2.14 11.89
CA THR A 12 38.39 -1.85 13.32
C THR A 12 37.91 -3.07 14.12
N ARG A 13 37.78 -4.24 13.47
CA ARG A 13 37.20 -5.48 14.05
C ARG A 13 35.79 -5.30 14.64
N ALA A 14 35.06 -4.28 14.20
CA ALA A 14 33.65 -4.08 14.56
C ALA A 14 32.73 -5.11 13.88
N VAL A 15 33.17 -5.70 12.76
CA VAL A 15 32.46 -6.77 12.05
C VAL A 15 33.40 -7.97 11.87
N SER A 16 32.93 -9.17 12.20
CA SER A 16 33.66 -10.41 11.96
C SER A 16 33.49 -10.89 10.53
N LEU A 17 34.54 -11.49 9.94
CA LEU A 17 34.48 -12.12 8.62
C LEU A 17 33.45 -13.26 8.56
N THR A 18 33.26 -13.98 9.67
CA THR A 18 32.25 -15.04 9.78
C THR A 18 30.82 -14.49 9.70
N SER A 19 30.60 -13.24 10.10
CA SER A 19 29.29 -12.58 9.99
C SER A 19 28.93 -12.21 8.55
N LEU A 20 29.93 -12.07 7.66
CA LEU A 20 29.72 -11.84 6.22
C LEU A 20 29.50 -13.15 5.44
N ALA A 21 29.73 -14.30 6.06
CA ALA A 21 29.48 -15.61 5.44
C ALA A 21 27.98 -15.91 5.25
N VAL A 22 27.13 -15.22 6.03
CA VAL A 22 25.68 -15.31 5.91
C VAL A 22 25.19 -14.01 5.30
N VAL A 23 24.75 -14.07 4.05
CA VAL A 23 23.96 -12.98 3.48
C VAL A 23 22.53 -13.19 3.95
N ASN A 24 22.10 -12.44 4.97
CA ASN A 24 20.69 -12.35 5.29
C ASN A 24 20.04 -11.48 4.21
N VAL A 25 19.68 -12.11 3.09
CA VAL A 25 18.81 -11.47 2.11
C VAL A 25 17.45 -11.42 2.78
N ASP A 26 17.02 -10.26 3.25
CA ASP A 26 15.62 -10.01 3.61
C ASP A 26 14.80 -10.12 2.32
N THR A 27 14.54 -11.36 1.89
CA THR A 27 13.74 -11.63 0.71
C THR A 27 12.31 -11.30 1.06
N THR A 28 11.85 -10.19 0.49
CA THR A 28 10.47 -9.73 0.40
C THR A 28 9.77 -9.62 1.74
N VAL A 29 9.42 -8.39 2.10
CA VAL A 29 8.26 -8.15 2.96
C VAL A 29 7.11 -8.98 2.38
N GLN A 30 6.69 -10.03 3.10
CA GLN A 30 5.40 -10.64 2.81
C GLN A 30 4.37 -9.53 3.01
N ASP A 31 3.59 -9.27 1.97
CA ASP A 31 2.53 -8.29 1.94
C ASP A 31 1.49 -8.54 3.04
N LYS A 32 1.82 -8.13 4.26
CA LYS A 32 0.95 -8.27 5.42
C LYS A 32 -0.04 -7.12 5.36
N ALA A 33 -1.21 -7.45 4.81
CA ALA A 33 -2.33 -6.54 4.57
C ALA A 33 -2.11 -5.49 3.46
N ILE A 34 -1.61 -5.90 2.29
CA ILE A 34 -1.70 -5.05 1.11
C ILE A 34 -3.10 -5.14 0.51
N ALA A 35 -3.80 -4.00 0.52
CA ALA A 35 -5.07 -3.86 -0.18
C ALA A 35 -4.80 -3.97 -1.69
N PHE A 36 -5.50 -4.90 -2.36
CA PHE A 36 -5.37 -5.08 -3.80
C PHE A 36 -5.76 -3.77 -4.51
N PRO A 37 -5.15 -3.40 -5.64
CA PRO A 37 -5.46 -2.15 -6.35
C PRO A 37 -6.94 -1.98 -6.76
N THR A 38 -7.73 -3.06 -6.71
CA THR A 38 -9.17 -3.08 -6.97
C THR A 38 -10.05 -3.16 -5.72
N ASP A 39 -9.49 -3.00 -4.52
CA ASP A 39 -10.25 -3.01 -3.27
C ASP A 39 -11.33 -1.90 -3.29
N ALA A 40 -12.58 -2.26 -3.00
CA ALA A 40 -13.69 -1.31 -2.96
C ALA A 40 -13.47 -0.16 -1.98
N ARG A 41 -12.70 -0.37 -0.90
CA ARG A 41 -12.31 0.69 0.04
C ARG A 41 -11.43 1.73 -0.63
N LEU A 42 -10.46 1.29 -1.44
CA LEU A 42 -9.56 2.18 -2.19
C LEU A 42 -10.35 2.99 -3.21
N TYR A 43 -11.26 2.36 -3.97
CA TYR A 43 -12.13 3.08 -4.91
C TYR A 43 -13.02 4.13 -4.24
N HIS A 44 -13.62 3.80 -3.09
CA HIS A 44 -14.44 4.77 -2.35
C HIS A 44 -13.62 6.00 -1.92
N LYS A 45 -12.39 5.77 -1.42
CA LYS A 45 -11.47 6.81 -0.97
C LYS A 45 -10.98 7.66 -2.15
N ALA A 46 -10.55 7.04 -3.23
CA ALA A 46 -10.07 7.71 -4.44
C ALA A 46 -11.15 8.61 -5.04
N ARG A 47 -12.38 8.11 -5.18
CA ARG A 47 -13.53 8.89 -5.64
C ARG A 47 -13.78 10.11 -4.75
N SER A 48 -13.73 9.94 -3.43
CA SER A 48 -13.93 11.05 -2.49
C SER A 48 -12.85 12.13 -2.64
N ALA A 49 -11.60 11.72 -2.81
CA ALA A 49 -10.48 12.63 -3.06
C ALA A 49 -10.64 13.39 -4.39
N LEU A 50 -10.98 12.70 -5.48
CA LEU A 50 -11.23 13.31 -6.79
C LEU A 50 -12.34 14.36 -6.74
N VAL A 51 -13.45 14.07 -6.07
CA VAL A 51 -14.55 15.02 -5.92
C VAL A 51 -14.14 16.27 -5.13
N ARG A 52 -13.28 16.11 -4.11
CA ARG A 52 -12.75 17.25 -3.36
C ARG A 52 -11.84 18.11 -4.23
N MET A 53 -10.97 17.49 -5.04
CA MET A 53 -10.09 18.21 -5.96
C MET A 53 -10.87 18.94 -7.06
N ALA A 54 -11.85 18.27 -7.68
CA ALA A 54 -12.71 18.87 -8.69
C ALA A 54 -13.40 20.14 -8.16
N LYS A 55 -13.93 20.10 -6.93
CA LYS A 55 -14.50 21.28 -6.26
C LYS A 55 -13.48 22.39 -6.04
N GLY A 56 -12.26 22.05 -5.61
CA GLY A 56 -11.19 23.03 -5.43
C GLY A 56 -10.74 23.68 -6.74
N MET A 57 -10.89 22.98 -7.86
CA MET A 57 -10.57 23.45 -9.21
C MET A 57 -11.76 24.10 -9.93
N GLY A 58 -12.93 24.19 -9.30
CA GLY A 58 -14.14 24.74 -9.92
C GLY A 58 -14.73 23.86 -11.05
N ILE A 59 -14.33 22.59 -11.14
CA ILE A 59 -14.85 21.66 -12.14
C ILE A 59 -16.23 21.16 -11.72
N GLU A 60 -17.24 21.48 -12.51
CA GLU A 60 -18.59 20.96 -12.31
C GLU A 60 -18.67 19.47 -12.70
N LEU A 61 -18.98 18.64 -11.71
CA LEU A 61 -19.21 17.21 -11.94
C LEU A 61 -20.68 16.99 -12.23
N ARG A 62 -21.01 16.52 -13.46
CA ARG A 62 -22.36 16.05 -13.82
C ARG A 62 -22.95 15.12 -12.75
N GLN A 63 -22.12 14.22 -12.22
CA GLN A 63 -22.52 13.36 -11.14
C GLN A 63 -21.34 13.03 -10.24
N SER A 64 -21.50 13.25 -8.94
CA SER A 64 -20.44 12.92 -7.99
C SER A 64 -20.44 11.43 -7.63
N TYR A 65 -21.56 10.71 -7.64
CA TYR A 65 -21.72 9.32 -7.12
C TYR A 65 -21.53 9.12 -5.60
N ARG A 66 -21.65 10.18 -4.79
CA ARG A 66 -21.36 10.10 -3.34
C ARG A 66 -22.26 9.11 -2.60
N ARG A 67 -23.55 9.09 -2.94
CA ARG A 67 -24.55 8.21 -2.32
C ARG A 67 -24.37 6.76 -2.80
N LEU A 68 -24.23 6.56 -4.12
CA LEU A 68 -24.07 5.24 -4.72
C LEU A 68 -22.82 4.52 -4.18
N SER A 69 -21.69 5.22 -4.10
CA SER A 69 -20.43 4.64 -3.63
C SER A 69 -20.51 4.15 -2.18
N LYS A 70 -21.24 4.85 -1.30
CA LYS A 70 -21.47 4.42 0.09
C LYS A 70 -22.29 3.12 0.16
N VAL A 71 -23.35 3.02 -0.64
CA VAL A 71 -24.19 1.82 -0.71
C VAL A 71 -23.40 0.64 -1.30
N ALA A 72 -22.64 0.87 -2.37
CA ALA A 72 -21.81 -0.15 -3.01
C ALA A 72 -20.75 -0.71 -2.04
N LEU A 73 -20.07 0.15 -1.27
CA LEU A 73 -19.10 -0.28 -0.26
C LEU A 73 -19.74 -1.18 0.81
N ALA A 74 -20.94 -0.80 1.30
CA ALA A 74 -21.66 -1.62 2.27
C ALA A 74 -22.09 -2.98 1.69
N LYS A 75 -22.57 -3.00 0.45
CA LYS A 75 -22.92 -4.25 -0.25
C LYS A 75 -21.70 -5.15 -0.45
N HIS A 76 -20.57 -4.58 -0.87
CA HIS A 76 -19.33 -5.32 -1.04
C HIS A 76 -18.89 -6.01 0.26
N GLY A 77 -18.96 -5.32 1.40
CA GLY A 77 -18.68 -5.94 2.71
C GLY A 77 -19.65 -7.07 3.07
N ARG A 78 -20.94 -6.93 2.75
CA ARG A 78 -21.94 -8.00 2.98
C ARG A 78 -21.68 -9.21 2.09
N TYR A 79 -21.38 -9.01 0.82
CA TYR A 79 -21.05 -10.09 -0.11
C TYR A 79 -19.74 -10.77 0.25
N ALA A 80 -18.73 -10.01 0.71
CA ALA A 80 -17.50 -10.57 1.26
C ALA A 80 -17.78 -11.52 2.43
N HIS A 81 -18.57 -11.03 3.40
CA HIS A 81 -18.94 -11.80 4.58
C HIS A 81 -19.75 -13.05 4.22
N ALA A 82 -20.71 -12.94 3.29
CA ALA A 82 -21.52 -14.05 2.82
C ALA A 82 -20.80 -14.97 1.82
N ARG A 83 -19.54 -14.68 1.44
CA ARG A 83 -18.78 -15.38 0.39
C ARG A 83 -19.50 -15.41 -0.97
N GLN A 84 -20.26 -14.37 -1.29
CA GLN A 84 -21.07 -14.22 -2.51
C GLN A 84 -20.38 -13.36 -3.58
N MET A 85 -19.04 -13.33 -3.61
CA MET A 85 -18.27 -12.60 -4.63
C MET A 85 -18.07 -13.42 -5.91
N GLN A 86 -19.12 -14.12 -6.36
CA GLN A 86 -19.13 -14.84 -7.64
C GLN A 86 -19.49 -13.93 -8.80
#